data_AF-A0A5D0HU66-F1
#
_entry.id   AF-A0A5D0HU66-F1
#
_cell.length_a   1.000
_cell.length_b   1.000
_cell.length_c   1.000
_cell.angle_alpha   90.00
_cell.angle_beta   90.00
_cell.angle_gamma   90.00
#
_symmetry.space_group_name_H-M   'P 1'
#
loop_
_entity.id
_entity.type
_entity.pdbx_description
1 polymer ?
#
loop_
_entity_poly.entity_id
_entity_poly.type
_entity_poly.pdbx_seq_one_letter_code
_entity_poly.pdbx_strand_id
1 'polypeptide(L)'
;MKRLITREWFGIVALTIILIPQVAHTVYVFQANSQYSDPWFAWCYAIGVDLAILIFTVKGWKKTALIYLLGTIAHNLVYQFYPESLYGAILVGIMLSGTIFSFSHLFYATKSDKTKDQGKSISELFDYLQVQNIDYELKPHNCPECNKSFTSAKQLNGHISGHKQTDSWHEEQYNDWEAENAKRGYLLEQILTRKNGVEIH
;
A
#
# COMPACT_ATOMS: atom_id res chain seq x y z
N MET A 1 0.22 -11.00 28.15
CA MET A 1 -1.06 -11.04 27.39
C MET A 1 -1.34 -9.77 26.59
N LYS A 2 -1.36 -8.55 27.17
CA LYS A 2 -1.63 -7.30 26.40
C LYS A 2 -0.70 -7.07 25.19
N ARG A 3 0.60 -7.38 25.30
CA ARG A 3 1.60 -7.26 24.21
C ARG A 3 1.44 -8.27 23.06
N LEU A 4 0.74 -9.38 23.31
CA LEU A 4 0.47 -10.41 22.29
C LEU A 4 -0.75 -10.03 21.45
N ILE A 5 -1.77 -9.45 22.08
CA ILE A 5 -3.00 -8.98 21.44
C ILE A 5 -2.75 -7.80 20.48
N THR A 6 -1.75 -6.95 20.77
CA THR A 6 -1.37 -5.82 19.92
C THR A 6 -0.57 -6.21 18.68
N ARG A 7 -0.16 -7.48 18.53
CA ARG A 7 0.53 -7.94 17.32
C ARG A 7 -0.50 -8.28 16.26
N GLU A 8 -0.43 -7.59 15.12
CA GLU A 8 -1.35 -7.77 13.97
C GLU A 8 -1.51 -9.25 13.58
N TRP A 9 -0.44 -10.05 13.66
CA TRP A 9 -0.48 -11.48 13.38
C TRP A 9 -1.38 -12.28 14.34
N PHE A 10 -1.45 -11.92 15.63
CA PHE A 10 -2.35 -12.58 16.58
C PHE A 10 -3.81 -12.32 16.21
N GLY A 11 -4.14 -11.08 15.81
CA GLY A 11 -5.47 -10.73 15.31
C GLY A 11 -5.83 -11.51 14.05
N ILE A 12 -4.90 -11.65 13.11
CA ILE A 12 -5.09 -12.46 11.89
C ILE A 12 -5.38 -13.92 12.26
N VAL A 13 -4.55 -14.54 13.10
CA VAL A 13 -4.72 -15.94 13.52
C VAL A 13 -6.06 -16.15 14.25
N ALA A 14 -6.42 -15.26 15.17
CA ALA A 14 -7.69 -15.33 15.88
C ALA A 14 -8.90 -15.23 14.93
N LEU A 15 -8.84 -14.31 13.96
CA LEU A 15 -9.88 -14.17 12.95
C LEU A 15 -9.95 -15.41 12.03
N THR A 16 -8.82 -15.99 11.64
CA THR A 16 -8.78 -17.23 10.86
C THR A 16 -9.42 -18.41 11.59
N ILE A 17 -9.24 -18.53 12.90
CA ILE A 17 -9.89 -19.57 13.71
C ILE A 17 -11.41 -19.37 13.73
N ILE A 18 -11.88 -18.14 13.84
CA ILE A 18 -13.32 -17.80 13.86
C ILE A 18 -13.98 -18.01 12.49
N LEU A 19 -13.23 -17.89 11.40
CA LEU A 19 -13.74 -18.11 10.03
C LEU A 19 -14.13 -19.55 9.74
N ILE A 20 -13.48 -20.53 10.36
CA ILE A 20 -13.75 -21.96 10.12
C ILE A 20 -15.22 -22.34 10.39
N PRO A 21 -15.81 -22.07 11.57
CA PRO A 21 -17.22 -22.37 11.82
C PRO A 21 -18.18 -21.54 10.95
N GLN A 22 -17.80 -20.32 10.55
CA GLN A 22 -18.62 -19.47 9.69
C GLN A 22 -18.71 -20.03 8.25
N VAL A 23 -17.59 -20.46 7.68
CA VAL A 23 -17.55 -21.16 6.38
C VAL A 23 -18.39 -22.43 6.45
N ALA A 24 -18.24 -23.22 7.52
CA ALA A 24 -19.01 -24.45 7.71
C ALA A 24 -20.53 -24.19 7.78
N HIS A 25 -20.97 -23.14 8.48
CA HIS A 25 -22.37 -22.75 8.56
C HIS A 25 -22.92 -22.32 7.19
N THR A 26 -22.19 -21.49 6.44
CA THR A 26 -22.61 -21.06 5.10
C THR A 26 -22.73 -22.23 4.14
N VAL A 27 -21.77 -23.16 4.17
CA VAL A 27 -21.83 -24.41 3.38
C VAL A 27 -23.04 -25.25 3.76
N TYR A 28 -23.33 -25.41 5.06
CA TYR A 28 -24.48 -26.18 5.54
C TYR A 28 -25.81 -25.58 5.08
N VAL A 29 -25.98 -24.25 5.23
CA VAL A 29 -27.17 -23.53 4.75
C VAL A 29 -27.35 -23.72 3.25
N PHE A 30 -26.26 -23.63 2.48
CA PHE A 30 -26.31 -23.93 1.05
C PHE A 30 -26.72 -25.37 0.81
N GLN A 31 -26.08 -26.36 1.42
CA GLN A 31 -26.40 -27.77 1.20
C GLN A 31 -27.86 -28.10 1.52
N ALA A 32 -28.45 -27.48 2.54
CA ALA A 32 -29.83 -27.72 2.95
C ALA A 32 -30.87 -27.02 2.05
N ASN A 33 -30.50 -25.92 1.39
CA ASN A 33 -31.46 -25.02 0.71
C ASN A 33 -31.17 -24.79 -0.79
N SER A 34 -30.01 -25.19 -1.29
CA SER A 34 -29.59 -25.04 -2.68
C SER A 34 -30.16 -26.16 -3.55
N GLN A 35 -30.69 -25.80 -4.72
CA GLN A 35 -31.11 -26.74 -5.74
C GLN A 35 -29.96 -27.29 -6.62
N TYR A 36 -28.75 -26.77 -6.46
CA TYR A 36 -27.59 -27.24 -7.23
C TYR A 36 -27.15 -28.63 -6.76
N SER A 37 -26.94 -29.54 -7.72
CA SER A 37 -26.51 -30.93 -7.49
C SER A 37 -25.13 -31.05 -6.86
N ASP A 38 -24.28 -30.04 -7.04
CA ASP A 38 -22.86 -30.12 -6.72
C ASP A 38 -22.45 -29.13 -5.60
N PRO A 39 -22.05 -29.65 -4.42
CA PRO A 39 -21.78 -28.81 -3.24
C PRO A 39 -20.55 -27.92 -3.37
N TRP A 40 -19.64 -28.20 -4.30
CA TRP A 40 -18.32 -27.54 -4.37
C TRP A 40 -18.43 -26.02 -4.61
N PHE A 41 -19.49 -25.57 -5.29
CA PHE A 41 -19.75 -24.15 -5.52
C PHE A 41 -20.01 -23.37 -4.22
N ALA A 42 -20.68 -24.00 -3.24
CA ALA A 42 -20.94 -23.41 -1.93
C ALA A 42 -19.65 -23.18 -1.13
N TRP A 43 -18.68 -24.09 -1.25
CA TRP A 43 -17.37 -23.96 -0.63
C TRP A 43 -16.57 -22.79 -1.23
N CYS A 44 -16.58 -22.64 -2.55
CA CYS A 44 -15.92 -21.54 -3.23
C CYS A 44 -16.50 -20.18 -2.82
N TYR A 45 -17.83 -20.08 -2.72
CA TYR A 45 -18.49 -18.87 -2.26
C TYR A 45 -18.15 -18.53 -0.80
N ALA A 46 -18.34 -19.51 0.11
CA ALA A 46 -18.11 -19.32 1.53
C ALA A 46 -16.67 -18.90 1.82
N ILE A 47 -15.68 -19.62 1.26
CA ILE A 47 -14.26 -19.31 1.45
C ILE A 47 -13.90 -17.96 0.82
N GLY A 48 -14.39 -17.68 -0.40
CA GLY A 48 -14.02 -16.47 -1.14
C GLY A 48 -14.50 -15.18 -0.47
N VAL A 49 -15.78 -15.14 -0.07
CA VAL A 49 -16.39 -13.93 0.53
C VAL A 49 -15.85 -13.68 1.92
N ASP A 50 -15.74 -14.73 2.75
CA ASP A 50 -15.25 -14.61 4.12
C ASP A 50 -13.74 -14.24 4.16
N LEU A 51 -12.93 -14.76 3.23
CA LEU A 51 -11.54 -14.34 3.07
C LEU A 51 -11.42 -12.88 2.61
N ALA A 52 -12.32 -12.40 1.75
CA ALA A 52 -12.37 -11.00 1.33
C ALA A 52 -12.61 -10.05 2.52
N ILE A 53 -13.59 -10.38 3.38
CA ILE A 53 -13.89 -9.61 4.60
C ILE A 53 -12.67 -9.53 5.52
N LEU A 54 -11.97 -10.66 5.72
CA LEU A 54 -10.75 -10.70 6.52
C LEU A 54 -9.66 -9.78 5.95
N ILE A 55 -9.38 -9.92 4.66
CA ILE A 55 -8.32 -9.17 3.98
C ILE A 55 -8.61 -7.66 4.03
N PHE A 56 -9.85 -7.24 3.76
CA PHE A 56 -10.23 -5.83 3.84
C PHE A 56 -10.15 -5.28 5.27
N THR A 57 -10.52 -6.09 6.26
CA THR A 57 -10.42 -5.70 7.68
C THR A 57 -8.96 -5.49 8.09
N VAL A 58 -8.08 -6.43 7.74
CA VAL A 58 -6.63 -6.34 8.03
C VAL A 58 -5.99 -5.16 7.31
N LYS A 59 -6.45 -4.83 6.09
CA LYS A 59 -5.97 -3.68 5.32
C LYS A 59 -6.56 -2.33 5.76
N GLY A 60 -7.42 -2.29 6.78
CA GLY A 60 -8.03 -1.07 7.29
C GLY A 60 -9.19 -0.53 6.45
N TRP A 61 -9.65 -1.30 5.46
CA TRP A 61 -10.76 -0.95 4.55
C TRP A 61 -12.12 -1.25 5.19
N LYS A 62 -12.38 -0.61 6.34
CA LYS A 62 -13.52 -0.91 7.23
C LYS A 62 -14.88 -0.75 6.54
N LYS A 63 -15.05 0.25 5.67
CA LYS A 63 -16.31 0.46 4.92
C LYS A 63 -16.58 -0.68 3.95
N THR A 64 -15.57 -1.09 3.19
CA THR A 64 -15.66 -2.21 2.24
C THR A 64 -15.95 -3.51 2.99
N ALA A 65 -15.24 -3.79 4.09
CA ALA A 65 -15.51 -4.97 4.92
C ALA A 65 -16.95 -5.00 5.45
N LEU A 66 -17.49 -3.85 5.89
CA LEU A 66 -18.87 -3.74 6.37
C LEU A 66 -19.90 -4.02 5.27
N ILE A 67 -19.68 -3.51 4.06
CA ILE A 67 -20.58 -3.78 2.91
C ILE A 67 -20.65 -5.28 2.63
N TYR A 68 -19.51 -5.97 2.66
CA TYR A 68 -19.48 -7.41 2.43
C TYR A 68 -20.15 -8.19 3.55
N LEU A 69 -19.91 -7.80 4.81
CA LEU A 69 -20.60 -8.39 5.96
C LEU A 69 -22.13 -8.31 5.80
N LEU A 70 -22.64 -7.12 5.47
CA LEU A 70 -24.08 -6.91 5.27
C LEU A 70 -24.61 -7.71 4.08
N GLY A 71 -23.85 -7.79 2.99
CA GLY A 71 -24.16 -8.61 1.84
C GLY A 71 -24.27 -10.10 2.19
N THR A 72 -23.31 -10.65 2.94
CA THR A 72 -23.33 -12.05 3.40
C THR A 72 -24.52 -12.33 4.31
N ILE A 73 -24.85 -11.42 5.24
CA ILE A 73 -26.04 -11.56 6.10
C ILE A 73 -27.31 -11.58 5.25
N ALA A 74 -27.46 -10.63 4.32
CA ALA A 74 -28.61 -10.58 3.42
C ALA A 74 -28.72 -11.85 2.58
N HIS A 75 -27.59 -12.36 2.10
CA HIS A 75 -27.51 -13.60 1.34
C HIS A 75 -28.05 -14.81 2.11
N ASN A 76 -27.56 -14.98 3.34
CA ASN A 76 -27.95 -16.08 4.21
C ASN A 76 -29.43 -16.01 4.57
N LEU A 77 -29.97 -14.80 4.82
CA LEU A 77 -31.39 -14.61 5.08
C LEU A 77 -32.26 -14.97 3.87
N VAL A 78 -31.87 -14.56 2.66
CA VAL A 78 -32.59 -14.89 1.42
C VAL A 78 -32.61 -16.41 1.22
N TYR A 79 -31.48 -17.09 1.39
CA TYR A 79 -31.44 -18.55 1.28
C TYR A 79 -32.27 -19.26 2.36
N GLN A 80 -32.29 -18.75 3.58
CA GLN A 80 -33.03 -19.35 4.69
C GLN A 80 -34.56 -19.21 4.55
N PHE A 81 -35.05 -18.08 4.05
CA PHE A 81 -36.49 -17.77 4.00
C PHE A 81 -37.10 -17.91 2.59
N TYR A 82 -36.28 -17.78 1.54
CA TYR A 82 -36.72 -17.81 0.14
C TYR A 82 -35.77 -18.65 -0.74
N PRO A 83 -35.58 -19.95 -0.43
CA PRO A 83 -34.61 -20.82 -1.10
C PRO A 83 -34.86 -20.99 -2.60
N GLU A 84 -36.13 -20.93 -3.00
CA GLU A 84 -36.60 -21.10 -4.39
C GLU A 84 -36.54 -19.81 -5.22
N SER A 85 -36.11 -18.69 -4.63
CA SER A 85 -36.17 -17.39 -5.27
C SER A 85 -34.90 -17.06 -6.07
N LEU A 86 -35.07 -16.31 -7.17
CA LEU A 86 -33.95 -15.78 -7.95
C LEU A 86 -33.10 -14.77 -7.17
N TYR A 87 -33.60 -14.22 -6.06
CA TYR A 87 -32.91 -13.21 -5.26
C TYR A 87 -31.57 -13.70 -4.73
N GLY A 88 -31.47 -14.99 -4.37
CA GLY A 88 -30.19 -15.59 -3.95
C GLY A 88 -29.15 -15.48 -5.05
N ALA A 89 -29.49 -15.89 -6.27
CA ALA A 89 -28.59 -15.83 -7.43
C ALA A 89 -28.18 -14.41 -7.81
N ILE A 90 -29.12 -13.45 -7.78
CA ILE A 90 -28.83 -12.03 -8.04
C ILE A 90 -27.82 -11.49 -7.02
N LEU A 91 -28.02 -11.83 -5.74
CA LEU A 91 -27.18 -11.35 -4.66
C LEU A 91 -25.78 -11.98 -4.70
N VAL A 92 -25.65 -13.26 -5.09
CA VAL A 92 -24.35 -13.87 -5.43
C VAL A 92 -23.65 -13.09 -6.54
N GLY A 93 -24.35 -12.79 -7.64
CA GLY A 93 -23.78 -12.11 -8.80
C GLY A 93 -23.22 -10.73 -8.46
N ILE A 94 -23.96 -9.95 -7.66
CA ILE A 94 -23.53 -8.63 -7.17
C ILE A 94 -22.30 -8.78 -6.27
N MET A 95 -22.35 -9.68 -5.29
CA MET A 95 -21.26 -9.88 -4.33
C MET A 95 -19.98 -10.37 -5.01
N LEU A 96 -20.08 -11.29 -5.98
CA LEU A 96 -18.93 -11.80 -6.71
C LEU A 96 -18.27 -10.70 -7.57
N SER A 97 -19.08 -9.90 -8.27
CA SER A 97 -18.59 -8.78 -9.07
C SER A 97 -17.91 -7.72 -8.19
N GLY A 98 -18.52 -7.40 -7.05
CA GLY A 98 -17.93 -6.51 -6.04
C GLY A 98 -16.60 -7.04 -5.52
N THR A 99 -16.52 -8.36 -5.25
CA THR A 99 -15.32 -9.09 -4.79
C THR A 99 -14.16 -8.86 -5.75
N ILE A 100 -14.39 -9.14 -7.03
CA ILE A 100 -13.39 -8.97 -8.08
C ILE A 100 -12.92 -7.51 -8.17
N PHE A 101 -13.86 -6.55 -8.18
CA PHE A 101 -13.52 -5.12 -8.24
C PHE A 101 -12.67 -4.69 -7.03
N SER A 102 -13.06 -5.10 -5.83
CA SER A 102 -12.40 -4.70 -4.59
C SER A 102 -11.00 -5.31 -4.45
N PHE A 103 -10.83 -6.57 -4.85
CA PHE A 103 -9.50 -7.20 -4.92
C PHE A 103 -8.62 -6.60 -6.00
N SER A 104 -9.20 -6.27 -7.16
CA SER A 104 -8.47 -5.60 -8.25
C SER A 104 -7.94 -4.25 -7.76
N HIS A 105 -8.78 -3.44 -7.11
CA HIS A 105 -8.33 -2.20 -6.51
C HIS A 105 -7.28 -2.44 -5.41
N LEU A 106 -7.48 -3.43 -4.53
CA LEU A 106 -6.56 -3.70 -3.43
C LEU A 106 -5.14 -4.04 -3.94
N PHE A 107 -5.01 -4.86 -4.98
CA PHE A 107 -3.71 -5.31 -5.47
C PHE A 107 -3.11 -4.43 -6.56
N TYR A 108 -3.93 -3.84 -7.44
CA TYR A 108 -3.43 -3.04 -8.57
C TYR A 108 -3.34 -1.55 -8.26
N ALA A 109 -4.20 -0.98 -7.40
CA ALA A 109 -4.11 0.44 -7.02
C ALA A 109 -2.97 0.71 -6.01
N THR A 110 -2.66 -0.25 -5.14
CA THR A 110 -1.54 -0.12 -4.17
C THR A 110 -0.17 -0.05 -4.84
N LYS A 111 -0.03 -0.56 -6.07
CA LYS A 111 1.19 -0.40 -6.88
C LYS A 111 1.37 1.03 -7.40
N SER A 112 0.28 1.76 -7.62
CA SER A 112 0.28 3.16 -8.05
C SER A 112 0.60 4.11 -6.88
N ASP A 113 -0.03 3.90 -5.71
CA ASP A 113 0.13 4.79 -4.54
C ASP A 113 1.51 4.68 -3.87
N LYS A 114 2.16 3.52 -3.88
CA LYS A 114 3.53 3.39 -3.35
C LYS A 114 4.54 4.30 -4.04
N THR A 115 4.31 4.64 -5.31
CA THR A 115 5.14 5.60 -6.07
C THR A 115 4.85 7.04 -5.65
N LYS A 116 3.66 7.32 -5.11
CA LYS A 116 3.19 8.64 -4.69
C LYS A 116 3.57 8.97 -3.24
N ASP A 117 3.60 7.98 -2.35
CA ASP A 117 3.96 8.15 -0.93
C ASP A 117 5.44 8.52 -0.68
N GLN A 118 6.34 8.21 -1.61
CA GLN A 118 7.74 8.66 -1.50
C GLN A 118 7.84 10.20 -1.49
N GLY A 119 7.00 10.89 -2.28
CA GLY A 119 6.96 12.36 -2.30
C GLY A 119 6.34 13.01 -1.07
N LYS A 120 5.47 12.28 -0.35
CA LYS A 120 4.76 12.80 0.84
C LYS A 120 5.62 12.71 2.10
N SER A 121 6.40 11.64 2.24
CA SER A 121 7.28 11.41 3.40
C SER A 121 8.39 12.46 3.57
N ILE A 122 8.90 13.01 2.47
CA ILE A 122 9.99 13.99 2.50
C ILE A 122 9.49 15.37 2.95
N SER A 123 8.27 15.77 2.53
CA SER A 123 7.65 17.02 2.98
C SER A 123 7.40 17.00 4.49
N GLU A 124 6.83 15.90 5.00
CA GLU A 124 6.54 15.72 6.43
C GLU A 124 7.81 15.73 7.29
N LEU A 125 8.92 15.17 6.77
CA LEU A 125 10.23 15.24 7.43
C LEU A 125 10.72 16.68 7.55
N PHE A 126 10.59 17.49 6.51
CA PHE A 126 11.02 18.90 6.55
C PHE A 126 10.17 19.76 7.48
N ASP A 127 8.87 19.49 7.54
CA ASP A 127 7.95 20.15 8.49
C ASP A 127 8.31 19.78 9.93
N TYR A 128 8.62 18.51 10.19
CA TYR A 128 9.06 18.04 11.49
C TYR A 128 10.39 18.69 11.94
N LEU A 129 11.40 18.71 11.07
CA LEU A 129 12.71 19.31 11.38
C LEU A 129 12.59 20.82 11.67
N GLN A 130 11.70 21.52 10.96
CA GLN A 130 11.40 22.93 11.23
C GLN A 130 10.77 23.14 12.60
N VAL A 131 9.76 22.34 12.97
CA VAL A 131 9.13 22.44 14.30
C VAL A 131 10.15 22.25 15.41
N GLN A 132 11.19 21.46 15.17
CA GLN A 132 12.28 21.22 16.12
C GLN A 132 13.44 22.21 16.03
N ASN A 133 13.38 23.23 15.15
CA ASN A 133 14.49 24.16 14.87
C ASN A 133 15.82 23.44 14.56
N ILE A 134 15.74 22.28 13.91
CA ILE A 134 16.91 21.54 13.49
C ILE A 134 17.32 22.07 12.13
N ASP A 135 18.43 22.79 12.08
CA ASP A 135 19.08 23.10 10.81
C ASP A 135 19.72 21.81 10.27
N TYR A 136 19.42 21.52 9.00
CA TYR A 136 19.85 20.29 8.35
C TYR A 136 20.71 20.66 7.14
N GLU A 137 21.97 20.22 7.11
CA GLU A 137 22.86 20.46 5.97
C GLU A 137 22.53 19.51 4.81
N LEU A 138 21.71 19.96 3.85
CA LEU A 138 21.53 19.21 2.61
C LEU A 138 22.69 19.44 1.66
N LYS A 139 23.27 18.33 1.22
CA LYS A 139 24.44 18.30 0.34
C LYS A 139 24.07 17.57 -0.95
N PRO A 140 23.47 18.26 -1.94
CA PRO A 140 22.92 17.60 -3.14
C PRO A 140 23.99 17.08 -4.11
N HIS A 141 25.25 17.50 -3.95
CA HIS A 141 26.33 17.20 -4.88
C HIS A 141 27.21 16.06 -4.34
N ASN A 142 27.10 14.88 -4.92
CA ASN A 142 27.84 13.69 -4.49
C ASN A 142 28.99 13.34 -5.43
N CYS A 143 30.15 12.98 -4.86
CA CYS A 143 31.28 12.43 -5.60
C CYS A 143 31.00 10.96 -5.97
N PRO A 144 31.05 10.58 -7.27
CA PRO A 144 30.77 9.20 -7.68
C PRO A 144 31.88 8.21 -7.26
N GLU A 145 33.10 8.70 -7.01
CA GLU A 145 34.25 7.87 -6.63
C GLU A 145 34.20 7.49 -5.14
N CYS A 146 34.06 8.48 -4.24
CA CYS A 146 34.17 8.25 -2.79
C CYS A 146 32.86 8.48 -2.01
N ASN A 147 31.76 8.79 -2.69
CA ASN A 147 30.43 9.05 -2.11
C ASN A 147 30.38 10.20 -1.09
N LYS A 148 31.37 11.09 -1.07
CA LYS A 148 31.30 12.33 -0.26
C LYS A 148 30.31 13.32 -0.86
N SER A 149 29.53 13.95 0.00
CA SER A 149 28.51 14.95 -0.37
C SER A 149 28.97 16.37 -0.06
N PHE A 150 28.59 17.32 -0.92
CA PHE A 150 28.95 18.73 -0.84
C PHE A 150 27.72 19.64 -1.01
N THR A 151 27.78 20.84 -0.43
CA THR A 151 26.68 21.82 -0.49
C THR A 151 26.64 22.58 -1.83
N SER A 152 27.72 22.56 -2.62
CA SER A 152 27.79 23.24 -3.91
C SER A 152 28.61 22.46 -4.94
N ALA A 153 28.27 22.64 -6.22
CA ALA A 153 29.03 22.06 -7.34
C ALA A 153 30.49 22.51 -7.33
N LYS A 154 30.78 23.75 -6.91
CA LYS A 154 32.16 24.27 -6.81
C LYS A 154 33.01 23.48 -5.82
N GLN A 155 32.45 23.12 -4.66
CA GLN A 155 33.14 22.30 -3.66
C GLN A 155 33.38 20.89 -4.17
N LEU A 156 32.39 20.29 -4.84
CA LEU A 156 32.54 18.97 -5.46
C LEU A 156 33.62 18.97 -6.54
N ASN A 157 33.62 19.96 -7.44
CA ASN A 157 34.63 20.06 -8.50
C ASN A 157 36.05 20.23 -7.95
N GLY A 158 36.21 21.03 -6.89
CA GLY A 158 37.48 21.16 -6.18
C GLY A 158 37.91 19.89 -5.44
N HIS A 159 36.97 19.04 -5.05
CA HIS A 159 37.27 17.73 -4.48
C HIS A 159 37.68 16.71 -5.57
N ILE A 160 36.98 16.70 -6.70
CA ILE A 160 37.27 15.84 -7.86
C ILE A 160 38.66 16.10 -8.43
N SER A 161 39.12 17.36 -8.44
CA SER A 161 40.48 17.66 -8.89
C SER A 161 41.55 16.95 -8.05
N GLY A 162 41.29 16.69 -6.77
CA GLY A 162 42.15 15.86 -5.93
C GLY A 162 42.21 14.40 -6.39
N HIS A 163 41.06 13.80 -6.73
CA HIS A 163 41.01 12.45 -7.30
C HIS A 163 41.75 12.35 -8.64
N LYS A 164 41.64 13.40 -9.47
CA LYS A 164 42.40 13.51 -10.73
C LYS A 164 43.90 13.60 -10.52
N GLN A 165 44.36 14.22 -9.42
CA GLN A 165 45.78 14.30 -9.07
C GLN A 165 46.34 12.99 -8.51
N THR A 166 45.50 12.18 -7.83
CA THR A 166 45.88 10.89 -7.27
C THR A 166 45.64 9.71 -8.23
N ASP A 167 45.29 9.99 -9.49
CA ASP A 167 44.97 9.00 -10.53
C ASP A 167 43.86 8.01 -10.13
N SER A 168 42.97 8.44 -9.23
CA SER A 168 41.84 7.64 -8.72
C SER A 168 40.52 8.06 -9.36
N TRP A 169 40.56 8.76 -10.49
CA TRP A 169 39.36 9.27 -11.17
C TRP A 169 39.09 8.49 -12.44
N HIS A 170 38.08 7.62 -12.41
CA HIS A 170 37.69 6.77 -13.53
C HIS A 170 36.37 7.22 -14.14
N GLU A 171 36.41 8.31 -14.91
CA GLU A 171 35.22 8.95 -15.49
C GLU A 171 34.31 7.99 -16.27
N GLU A 172 34.90 7.03 -16.97
CA GLU A 172 34.20 6.01 -17.77
C GLU A 172 33.35 5.04 -16.94
N GLN A 173 33.63 4.91 -15.64
CA GLN A 173 32.88 4.02 -14.73
C GLN A 173 31.65 4.71 -14.13
N TYR A 174 31.60 6.03 -14.20
CA TYR A 174 30.50 6.79 -13.66
C TYR A 174 29.44 6.96 -14.76
N ASN A 175 28.19 6.67 -14.41
CA ASN A 175 27.04 7.09 -15.23
C ASN A 175 27.01 8.64 -15.32
N ASP A 176 25.96 9.22 -15.90
CA ASP A 176 25.76 10.68 -15.98
C ASP A 176 25.56 11.33 -14.58
N TRP A 177 26.65 11.38 -13.81
CA TRP A 177 26.70 11.79 -12.41
C TRP A 177 26.57 13.30 -12.27
N GLU A 178 26.99 14.05 -13.30
CA GLU A 178 26.81 15.50 -13.37
C GLU A 178 25.34 15.86 -13.51
N ALA A 179 24.61 15.25 -14.46
CA ALA A 179 23.17 15.51 -14.61
C ALA A 179 22.38 15.07 -13.38
N GLU A 180 22.75 13.96 -12.76
CA GLU A 180 22.12 13.47 -11.55
C GLU A 180 22.35 14.40 -10.35
N ASN A 181 23.55 14.97 -10.19
CA ASN A 181 23.82 15.99 -9.17
C ASN A 181 23.10 17.31 -9.46
N ALA A 182 23.00 17.73 -10.72
CA ALA A 182 22.24 18.91 -11.12
C ALA A 182 20.74 18.73 -10.81
N LYS A 183 20.19 17.55 -11.10
CA LYS A 183 18.80 17.19 -10.78
C LYS A 183 18.53 17.23 -9.27
N ARG A 184 19.44 16.70 -8.44
CA ARG A 184 19.31 16.77 -6.97
C ARG A 184 19.32 18.21 -6.46
N GLY A 185 20.20 19.05 -7.01
CA GLY A 185 20.23 20.49 -6.69
C GLY A 185 18.92 21.19 -7.03
N TYR A 186 18.41 20.98 -8.24
CA TYR A 186 17.15 21.55 -8.71
C TYR A 186 15.94 21.11 -7.86
N LEU A 187 15.83 19.81 -7.57
CA LEU A 187 14.75 19.27 -6.74
C LEU A 187 14.80 19.86 -5.32
N LEU A 188 16.00 20.01 -4.77
CA LEU A 188 16.18 20.63 -3.47
C LEU A 188 15.73 22.10 -3.50
N GLU A 189 16.13 22.85 -4.51
CA GLU A 189 15.71 24.25 -4.67
C GLU A 189 14.19 24.37 -4.81
N GLN A 190 13.53 23.48 -5.58
CA GLN A 190 12.07 23.43 -5.67
C GLN A 190 11.38 23.16 -4.33
N ILE A 191 11.93 22.25 -3.52
CA ILE A 191 11.38 21.92 -2.20
C ILE A 191 11.52 23.11 -1.25
N LEU A 192 12.69 23.77 -1.26
CA LEU A 192 12.95 24.95 -0.43
C LEU A 192 12.15 26.19 -0.88
N THR A 193 11.94 26.37 -2.18
CA THR A 193 11.15 27.50 -2.73
C THR A 193 9.65 27.32 -2.52
N ARG A 194 9.10 26.10 -2.69
CA ARG A 194 7.70 25.81 -2.32
C ARG A 194 7.39 26.17 -0.87
N LYS A 195 8.38 26.03 0.01
CA LYS A 195 8.27 26.32 1.44
C LYS A 195 8.24 27.82 1.76
N ASN A 196 8.83 28.67 0.90
CA ASN A 196 8.99 30.11 1.15
C ASN A 196 7.88 30.99 0.54
N GLY A 197 6.85 30.43 -0.09
CA GLY A 197 5.65 31.19 -0.47
C GLY A 197 5.91 32.41 -1.36
N VAL A 198 6.85 32.32 -2.30
CA VAL A 198 6.97 33.28 -3.39
C VAL A 198 6.76 32.53 -4.70
N GLU A 199 5.54 32.64 -5.22
CA GLU A 199 5.29 32.45 -6.65
C GLU A 199 6.16 33.47 -7.39
N ILE A 200 7.21 32.98 -8.07
CA ILE A 200 7.93 33.78 -9.06
C ILE A 200 7.31 33.42 -10.41
N HIS A 201 6.39 34.27 -10.86
CA HIS A 201 5.99 34.40 -12.26
C HIS A 201 7.12 35.00 -13.08
#